data_AF-A0A174GZV0-F1
#
_entry.id   AF-A0A174GZV0-F1
#
_cell.length_a   1.000
_cell.length_b   1.000
_cell.length_c   1.000
_cell.angle_alpha   90.00
_cell.angle_beta   90.00
_cell.angle_gamma   90.00
#
_symmetry.space_group_name_H-M   'P 1'
#
loop_
_entity.id
_entity.type
_entity.pdbx_description
1 polymer ?
#
loop_
_entity_poly.entity_id
_entity_poly.type
_entity_poly.pdbx_seq_one_letter_code
_entity_poly.pdbx_strand_id
1 'polypeptide(L)'
;MFCFVEQLCIPDCGEVAKKAEAEAVFKELLASCTSRLARTTLGVRPHEEALFDIIRGSIMNLYKRDYIKSVPTKQEMQLYEGILCTERKAVGDRGFGKINHRRLYPAAVRHYDSLFPNNHIELFDFQNEGNMEQLNEEFCALIHDANTNERNVLRFINHRPAYHIIAGVFKYYNFGHHDAYVFPEFALGKYIADYLLIGKSSGGYEFVFVELEHPNGRTTLKSGHEGETFRKGTYQIYDWKAEIEAHFSASFVTITKYSNKSSLPKEFSEYDSSRFHYAVVAGLREDYNEATYRDRRNKVTQQNILTLHYDNLYDKACELETAQSF
;
A
#
# COMPACT_ATOMS: atom_id res chain seq x y z
N MET A 1 57.31 4.63 22.85
CA MET A 1 56.42 3.63 23.43
C MET A 1 55.05 4.28 23.54
N PHE A 2 54.09 3.82 22.74
CA PHE A 2 52.74 4.39 22.59
C PHE A 2 51.91 4.23 23.86
N CYS A 3 51.06 5.22 24.19
CA CYS A 3 49.62 5.00 24.47
C CYS A 3 48.82 6.31 24.64
N PHE A 4 47.86 6.48 23.73
CA PHE A 4 46.52 7.10 23.76
C PHE A 4 46.10 8.05 24.90
N VAL A 5 45.64 9.24 24.49
CA VAL A 5 44.71 10.11 25.23
C VAL A 5 43.33 9.96 24.56
N GLU A 6 42.35 9.44 25.28
CA GLU A 6 40.94 9.47 24.89
C GLU A 6 40.35 10.87 25.13
N GLN A 7 39.74 11.44 24.09
CA GLN A 7 38.98 12.68 24.15
C GLN A 7 37.49 12.31 24.24
N LEU A 8 36.91 12.44 25.43
CA LEU A 8 35.46 12.35 25.66
C LEU A 8 34.79 13.63 25.14
N CYS A 9 34.08 13.53 24.01
CA CYS A 9 33.20 14.59 23.53
C CYS A 9 31.91 14.62 24.39
N ILE A 10 31.71 15.71 25.13
CA ILE A 10 30.47 16.04 25.83
C ILE A 10 29.48 16.62 24.79
N PRO A 11 28.24 16.11 24.67
CA PRO A 11 27.26 16.71 23.77
C PRO A 11 26.77 18.07 24.28
N ASP A 12 26.64 19.01 23.35
CA ASP A 12 26.29 20.41 23.57
C ASP A 12 24.93 20.55 24.28
N CYS A 13 24.95 20.99 25.55
CA CYS A 13 23.77 21.08 26.41
C CYS A 13 22.66 22.00 25.86
N GLY A 14 22.99 22.89 24.91
CA GLY A 14 22.02 23.79 24.28
C GLY A 14 21.02 23.10 23.34
N GLU A 15 21.40 21.99 22.70
CA GLU A 15 20.53 21.26 21.76
C GLU A 15 19.56 20.33 22.48
N VAL A 16 20.01 19.72 23.58
CA VAL A 16 19.20 18.86 24.45
C VAL A 16 18.11 19.69 25.15
N ALA A 17 18.44 20.92 25.57
CA ALA A 17 17.48 21.84 26.19
C ALA A 17 16.37 22.28 25.21
N LYS A 18 16.73 22.62 23.95
CA LYS A 18 15.74 23.00 22.93
C LYS A 18 14.81 21.85 22.54
N LYS A 19 15.32 20.61 22.51
CA LYS A 19 14.51 19.42 22.25
C LYS A 19 13.54 19.13 23.40
N ALA A 20 13.99 19.29 24.64
CA ALA A 20 13.15 19.12 25.83
C ALA A 20 12.05 20.19 25.93
N GLU A 21 12.35 21.45 25.58
CA GLU A 21 11.36 22.53 25.51
C GLU A 21 10.33 22.29 24.40
N ALA A 22 10.76 21.84 23.21
CA ALA A 22 9.84 21.51 22.12
C ALA A 22 8.91 20.34 22.47
N GLU A 23 9.42 19.30 23.15
CA GLU A 23 8.60 18.19 23.65
C GLU A 23 7.61 18.63 24.75
N ALA A 24 8.02 19.56 25.62
CA ALA A 24 7.14 20.09 26.66
C ALA A 24 5.99 20.90 26.06
N VAL A 25 6.28 21.79 25.09
CA VAL A 25 5.28 22.59 24.38
C VAL A 25 4.32 21.69 23.58
N PHE A 26 4.83 20.63 22.94
CA PHE A 26 3.99 19.67 22.22
C PHE A 26 3.06 18.88 23.15
N LYS A 27 3.55 18.47 24.34
CA LYS A 27 2.72 17.81 25.36
C LYS A 27 1.65 18.75 25.92
N GLU A 28 1.96 20.03 26.10
CA GLU A 28 1.00 21.04 26.57
C GLU A 28 -0.10 21.32 25.54
N LEU A 29 0.26 21.40 24.25
CA LEU A 29 -0.69 21.50 23.13
C LEU A 29 -1.61 20.28 23.05
N LEU A 30 -1.06 19.07 23.18
CA LEU A 30 -1.85 17.83 23.22
C LEU A 30 -2.81 17.77 24.41
N ALA A 31 -2.36 18.21 25.60
CA ALA A 31 -3.19 18.28 26.80
C ALA A 31 -4.33 19.32 26.66
N SER A 32 -4.04 20.48 26.05
CA SER A 32 -5.04 21.52 25.78
C SER A 32 -6.07 21.09 24.73
N CYS A 33 -5.67 20.29 23.73
CA CYS A 33 -6.59 19.74 22.73
C CYS A 33 -7.50 18.68 23.33
N THR A 34 -6.95 17.78 24.16
CA THR A 34 -7.73 16.73 24.85
C THR A 34 -8.69 17.30 25.88
N SER A 35 -8.35 18.38 26.60
CA SER A 35 -9.25 19.02 27.56
C SER A 35 -10.42 19.79 26.91
N ARG A 36 -10.25 20.31 25.67
CA ARG A 36 -11.35 20.92 24.90
C ARG A 36 -12.30 19.87 24.32
N LEU A 37 -11.80 18.69 23.92
CA LEU A 37 -12.60 17.59 23.38
C LEU A 37 -13.40 16.83 24.44
N ALA A 38 -12.89 16.70 25.68
CA ALA A 38 -13.58 16.04 26.78
C ALA A 38 -14.86 16.76 27.25
N ARG A 39 -15.08 18.02 26.85
CA ARG A 39 -16.32 18.77 27.17
C ARG A 39 -17.45 18.57 26.17
N THR A 40 -17.22 17.84 25.08
CA THR A 40 -18.21 17.53 24.04
C THR A 40 -18.35 16.02 23.83
N THR A 41 -18.52 15.25 24.90
CA THR A 41 -18.91 13.83 24.79
C THR A 41 -20.43 13.70 24.87
N LEU A 42 -21.09 13.82 23.72
CA LEU A 42 -22.40 13.24 23.43
C LEU A 42 -22.44 12.98 21.92
N GLY A 43 -22.09 11.75 21.53
CA GLY A 43 -22.18 11.24 20.15
C GLY A 43 -20.95 11.51 19.29
N VAL A 44 -19.93 10.66 19.39
CA VAL A 44 -18.77 10.69 18.49
C VAL A 44 -19.23 10.24 17.10
N ARG A 45 -19.07 11.11 16.10
CA ARG A 45 -19.40 10.82 14.69
C ARG A 45 -18.21 10.13 14.01
N PRO A 46 -18.42 9.26 13.01
CA PRO A 46 -17.35 8.50 12.31
C PRO A 46 -16.23 9.38 11.70
N HIS A 47 -16.47 10.66 11.49
CA HIS A 47 -15.49 11.60 10.94
C HIS A 47 -14.41 12.01 11.96
N GLU A 48 -14.64 11.84 13.27
CA GLU A 48 -13.70 12.26 14.31
C GLU A 48 -12.59 11.22 14.54
N GLU A 49 -12.86 9.91 14.36
CA GLU A 49 -11.82 8.87 14.41
C GLU A 49 -10.77 9.03 13.31
N ALA A 50 -11.20 9.36 12.08
CA ALA A 50 -10.30 9.59 10.95
C ALA A 50 -9.34 10.77 11.16
N LEU A 51 -9.76 11.80 11.92
CA LEU A 51 -8.90 12.95 12.25
C LEU A 51 -7.87 12.58 13.33
N PHE A 52 -8.19 11.65 14.22
CA PHE A 52 -7.28 11.17 15.26
C PHE A 52 -6.14 10.29 14.71
N ASP A 53 -6.37 9.53 13.65
CA ASP A 53 -5.33 8.68 13.02
C ASP A 53 -4.31 9.50 12.23
N ILE A 54 -4.77 10.54 11.51
CA ILE A 54 -3.91 11.47 10.77
C ILE A 54 -2.99 12.26 11.72
N ILE A 55 -3.49 12.68 12.88
CA ILE A 55 -2.72 13.47 13.86
C ILE A 55 -1.72 12.59 14.65
N ARG A 56 -1.91 11.27 14.72
CA ARG A 56 -1.04 10.35 15.47
C ARG A 56 0.07 9.68 14.67
N GLY A 57 0.16 9.89 13.35
CA GLY A 57 1.04 9.07 12.51
C GLY A 57 0.69 7.58 12.63
N SER A 58 -0.60 7.28 12.85
CA SER A 58 -1.10 5.92 12.97
C SER A 58 -1.06 5.28 11.59
N ILE A 59 -0.33 4.18 11.45
CA ILE A 59 -0.29 3.37 10.23
C ILE A 59 -1.73 2.91 9.94
N MET A 60 -2.25 3.21 8.75
CA MET A 60 -3.51 2.66 8.30
C MET A 60 -3.36 1.14 8.17
N ASN A 61 -4.15 0.39 8.95
CA ASN A 61 -4.15 -1.07 8.91
C ASN A 61 -5.26 -1.54 7.96
N LEU A 62 -4.94 -2.46 7.04
CA LEU A 62 -5.95 -3.06 6.15
C LEU A 62 -6.96 -3.92 6.90
N TYR A 63 -6.57 -4.43 8.07
CA TYR A 63 -7.32 -5.40 8.86
C TYR A 63 -7.65 -4.88 10.25
N LYS A 64 -8.80 -5.30 10.78
CA LYS A 64 -9.18 -5.04 12.17
C LYS A 64 -8.21 -5.66 13.17
N ARG A 65 -7.66 -6.84 12.86
CA ARG A 65 -6.61 -7.49 13.66
C ARG A 65 -5.26 -6.91 13.28
N ASP A 66 -4.52 -6.42 14.28
CA ASP A 66 -3.12 -6.05 14.13
C ASP A 66 -2.26 -7.33 14.16
N TYR A 67 -1.87 -7.83 12.99
CA TYR A 67 -1.04 -9.03 12.81
C TYR A 67 0.44 -8.81 13.14
N ILE A 68 0.90 -7.56 13.31
CA ILE A 68 2.25 -7.28 13.82
C ILE A 68 2.29 -7.60 15.32
N LYS A 69 1.29 -7.12 16.08
CA LYS A 69 1.23 -7.29 17.54
C LYS A 69 0.58 -8.60 17.99
N SER A 70 -0.40 -9.09 17.23
CA SER A 70 -1.24 -10.24 17.60
C SER A 70 -0.67 -11.53 17.02
N VAL A 71 0.42 -12.00 17.62
CA VAL A 71 1.07 -13.29 17.31
C VAL A 71 0.01 -14.41 17.23
N PRO A 72 0.13 -15.39 16.30
CA PRO A 72 -0.79 -16.52 16.22
C PRO A 72 -0.99 -17.19 17.58
N THR A 73 -2.25 -17.45 17.91
CA THR A 73 -2.63 -18.13 19.15
C THR A 73 -2.18 -19.59 19.14
N LYS A 74 -2.12 -20.22 20.32
CA LYS A 74 -1.80 -21.66 20.41
C LYS A 74 -2.76 -22.53 19.59
N GLN A 75 -4.03 -22.15 19.52
CA GLN A 75 -5.05 -22.87 18.74
C GLN A 75 -4.80 -22.71 17.23
N GLU A 76 -4.53 -21.49 16.76
CA GLU A 76 -4.17 -21.24 15.36
C GLU A 76 -2.89 -22.01 14.97
N MET A 77 -1.88 -22.03 15.83
CA MET A 77 -0.66 -22.80 15.58
C MET A 77 -0.91 -24.32 15.56
N GLN A 78 -1.80 -24.84 16.41
CA GLN A 78 -2.18 -26.26 16.38
C GLN A 78 -2.88 -26.63 15.07
N LEU A 79 -3.78 -25.78 14.58
CA LEU A 79 -4.44 -25.97 13.28
C LEU A 79 -3.41 -25.97 12.15
N TYR A 80 -2.50 -24.99 12.15
CA TYR A 80 -1.42 -24.88 11.18
C TYR A 80 -0.53 -26.14 11.16
N GLU A 81 -0.08 -26.62 12.33
CA GLU A 81 0.73 -27.85 12.42
C GLU A 81 -0.01 -29.10 11.95
N GLY A 82 -1.33 -29.18 12.18
CA GLY A 82 -2.17 -30.23 11.65
C GLY A 82 -2.18 -30.26 10.11
N ILE A 83 -2.23 -29.09 9.48
CA ILE A 83 -2.19 -28.95 8.01
C ILE A 83 -0.80 -29.34 7.49
N LEU A 84 0.28 -28.83 8.11
CA LEU A 84 1.65 -29.23 7.75
C LEU A 84 1.88 -30.74 7.88
N CYS A 85 1.31 -31.37 8.91
CA CYS A 85 1.36 -32.83 9.07
C CYS A 85 0.67 -33.55 7.90
N THR A 86 -0.45 -33.01 7.41
CA THR A 86 -1.20 -33.56 6.28
C THR A 86 -0.42 -33.41 4.98
N GLU A 87 0.20 -32.26 4.74
CA GLU A 87 1.10 -32.03 3.59
C GLU A 87 2.26 -33.02 3.58
N ARG A 88 2.95 -33.19 4.73
CA ARG A 88 4.07 -34.14 4.88
C ARG A 88 3.64 -35.58 4.57
N LYS A 89 2.49 -36.01 5.11
CA LYS A 89 1.94 -37.36 4.84
C LYS A 89 1.55 -37.57 3.38
N ALA A 90 1.03 -36.54 2.72
CA ALA A 90 0.57 -36.63 1.34
C ALA A 90 1.73 -36.76 0.33
N VAL A 91 2.89 -36.15 0.64
CA VAL A 91 4.13 -36.35 -0.13
C VAL A 91 4.66 -37.78 0.00
N GLY A 92 4.54 -38.39 1.19
CA GLY A 92 4.97 -39.77 1.44
C GLY A 92 6.47 -39.97 1.13
N ASP A 93 6.84 -41.14 0.61
CA ASP A 93 8.23 -41.49 0.27
C ASP A 93 8.70 -40.96 -1.10
N ARG A 94 7.89 -40.14 -1.79
CA ARG A 94 8.11 -39.79 -3.21
C ARG A 94 9.39 -38.98 -3.46
N GLY A 95 10.04 -38.45 -2.42
CA GLY A 95 11.32 -37.74 -2.50
C GLY A 95 11.33 -36.43 -3.30
N PHE A 96 10.29 -36.16 -4.09
CA PHE A 96 10.16 -35.03 -5.00
C PHE A 96 8.73 -34.48 -5.01
N GLY A 97 8.62 -33.15 -5.04
CA GLY A 97 7.34 -32.41 -5.00
C GLY A 97 6.94 -31.98 -3.59
N LYS A 98 6.36 -30.78 -3.47
CA LYS A 98 5.78 -30.26 -2.22
C LYS A 98 4.29 -29.99 -2.45
N ILE A 99 3.45 -30.60 -1.62
CA ILE A 99 2.03 -30.22 -1.54
C ILE A 99 1.93 -29.02 -0.59
N ASN A 100 1.26 -27.97 -1.02
CA ASN A 100 1.07 -26.76 -0.22
C ASN A 100 -0.43 -26.42 -0.19
N HIS A 101 -1.00 -26.44 1.01
CA HIS A 101 -2.38 -26.10 1.31
C HIS A 101 -2.47 -24.69 1.94
N ARG A 102 -1.70 -23.72 1.45
CA ARG A 102 -1.66 -22.32 1.94
C ARG A 102 -3.06 -21.76 2.23
N ARG A 103 -4.04 -22.00 1.35
CA ARG A 103 -5.44 -21.54 1.51
C ARG A 103 -6.13 -22.05 2.78
N LEU A 104 -5.66 -23.18 3.34
CA LEU A 104 -6.18 -23.75 4.58
C LEU A 104 -5.46 -23.21 5.82
N TYR A 105 -4.30 -22.57 5.67
CA TYR A 105 -3.57 -22.04 6.81
C TYR A 105 -4.38 -20.94 7.49
N PRO A 106 -4.40 -20.89 8.84
CA PRO A 106 -5.05 -19.80 9.56
C PRO A 106 -4.51 -18.45 9.09
N ALA A 107 -5.40 -17.49 8.83
CA ALA A 107 -5.03 -16.16 8.34
C ALA A 107 -3.96 -15.50 9.22
N ALA A 108 -4.09 -15.63 10.55
CA ALA A 108 -3.12 -15.12 11.50
C ALA A 108 -1.69 -15.61 11.24
N VAL A 109 -1.51 -16.89 10.91
CA VAL A 109 -0.20 -17.46 10.61
C VAL A 109 0.32 -16.91 9.28
N ARG A 110 -0.52 -16.91 8.23
CA ARG A 110 -0.14 -16.39 6.90
C ARG A 110 0.31 -14.93 6.96
N HIS A 111 -0.48 -14.06 7.59
CA HIS A 111 -0.15 -12.65 7.75
C HIS A 111 1.09 -12.46 8.62
N TYR A 112 1.17 -13.12 9.78
CA TYR A 112 2.32 -12.97 10.69
C TYR A 112 3.64 -13.39 10.05
N ASP A 113 3.62 -14.44 9.22
CA ASP A 113 4.79 -14.94 8.52
C ASP A 113 5.18 -14.09 7.31
N SER A 114 4.25 -13.36 6.70
CA SER A 114 4.52 -12.43 5.59
C SER A 114 5.49 -11.30 5.96
N LEU A 115 6.06 -10.62 4.96
CA LEU A 115 7.04 -9.56 5.18
C LEU A 115 6.44 -8.33 5.87
N PHE A 116 5.18 -8.01 5.55
CA PHE A 116 4.44 -6.87 6.09
C PHE A 116 3.04 -7.34 6.54
N PRO A 117 2.90 -7.82 7.80
CA PRO A 117 1.70 -8.54 8.23
C PRO A 117 0.36 -7.81 8.04
N ASN A 118 0.33 -6.50 8.28
CA ASN A 118 -0.91 -5.71 8.18
C ASN A 118 -1.20 -5.20 6.76
N ASN A 119 -0.31 -5.46 5.80
CA ASN A 119 -0.40 -4.98 4.41
C ASN A 119 -0.42 -6.11 3.40
N HIS A 120 -0.14 -7.33 3.83
CA HIS A 120 -0.18 -8.53 3.01
C HIS A 120 -1.61 -8.84 2.60
N ILE A 121 -1.83 -9.06 1.30
CA ILE A 121 -3.13 -9.39 0.74
C ILE A 121 -3.06 -10.74 0.02
N GLU A 122 -4.12 -11.53 0.11
CA GLU A 122 -4.26 -12.78 -0.63
C GLU A 122 -5.61 -12.82 -1.34
N LEU A 123 -5.59 -13.07 -2.65
CA LEU A 123 -6.78 -12.97 -3.50
C LEU A 123 -7.93 -13.86 -2.98
N PHE A 124 -7.61 -15.08 -2.54
CA PHE A 124 -8.62 -16.01 -2.08
C PHE A 124 -9.31 -15.56 -0.78
N ASP A 125 -8.73 -14.65 0.00
CA ASP A 125 -9.41 -14.10 1.19
C ASP A 125 -10.60 -13.23 0.74
N PHE A 126 -10.40 -12.36 -0.25
CA PHE A 126 -11.49 -11.56 -0.83
C PHE A 126 -12.56 -12.44 -1.51
N GLN A 127 -12.13 -13.47 -2.23
CA GLN A 127 -13.05 -14.43 -2.87
C GLN A 127 -13.90 -15.18 -1.84
N ASN A 128 -13.31 -15.56 -0.71
CA ASN A 128 -14.01 -16.29 0.35
C ASN A 128 -14.97 -15.41 1.17
N GLU A 129 -14.70 -14.11 1.28
CA GLU A 129 -15.62 -13.15 1.92
C GLU A 129 -16.93 -12.99 1.12
N GLY A 130 -16.90 -13.23 -0.18
CA GLY A 130 -18.08 -13.27 -1.05
C GLY A 130 -18.74 -11.92 -1.33
N ASN A 131 -18.06 -10.80 -1.01
CA ASN A 131 -18.56 -9.43 -1.18
C ASN A 131 -17.96 -8.71 -2.41
N MET A 132 -17.08 -9.37 -3.17
CA MET A 132 -16.35 -8.73 -4.28
C MET A 132 -17.30 -8.18 -5.35
N GLU A 133 -18.28 -8.96 -5.81
CA GLU A 133 -19.25 -8.56 -6.83
C GLU A 133 -19.99 -7.28 -6.41
N GLN A 134 -20.53 -7.25 -5.19
CA GLN A 134 -21.20 -6.07 -4.63
C GLN A 134 -20.26 -4.87 -4.54
N LEU A 135 -19.03 -5.06 -4.04
CA LEU A 135 -18.05 -3.96 -3.94
C LEU A 135 -17.65 -3.43 -5.32
N ASN A 136 -17.56 -4.29 -6.33
CA ASN A 136 -17.25 -3.93 -7.70
C ASN A 136 -18.39 -3.12 -8.33
N GLU A 137 -19.64 -3.54 -8.14
CA GLU A 137 -20.83 -2.80 -8.61
C GLU A 137 -20.93 -1.41 -7.95
N GLU A 138 -20.76 -1.35 -6.63
CA GLU A 138 -20.76 -0.09 -5.87
C GLU A 138 -19.62 0.84 -6.32
N PHE A 139 -18.44 0.29 -6.60
CA PHE A 139 -17.31 1.04 -7.14
C PHE A 139 -17.61 1.58 -8.54
N CYS A 140 -18.20 0.76 -9.41
CA CYS A 140 -18.61 1.17 -10.76
C CYS A 140 -19.60 2.33 -10.70
N ALA A 141 -20.61 2.24 -9.84
CA ALA A 141 -21.56 3.32 -9.61
C ALA A 141 -20.88 4.59 -9.08
N LEU A 142 -19.90 4.44 -8.17
CA LEU A 142 -19.15 5.57 -7.63
C LEU A 142 -18.36 6.32 -8.70
N ILE A 143 -17.56 5.62 -9.52
CA ILE A 143 -16.67 6.29 -10.49
C ILE A 143 -17.46 6.99 -11.61
N HIS A 144 -18.67 6.53 -11.91
CA HIS A 144 -19.58 7.13 -12.90
C HIS A 144 -20.49 8.24 -12.33
N ASP A 145 -20.46 8.49 -11.02
CA ASP A 145 -21.12 9.68 -10.47
C ASP A 145 -20.28 10.93 -10.78
N ALA A 146 -20.87 11.88 -11.52
CA ALA A 146 -20.23 13.12 -11.95
C ALA A 146 -19.65 13.97 -10.81
N ASN A 147 -20.10 13.77 -9.57
CA ASN A 147 -19.61 14.49 -8.38
C ASN A 147 -18.44 13.79 -7.69
N THR A 148 -18.07 12.59 -8.13
CA THR A 148 -16.98 11.82 -7.54
C THR A 148 -15.64 12.50 -7.82
N ASN A 149 -14.87 12.69 -6.75
CA ASN A 149 -13.48 13.09 -6.79
C ASN A 149 -12.56 11.97 -6.28
N GLU A 150 -11.26 12.19 -6.40
CA GLU A 150 -10.19 11.28 -5.94
C GLU A 150 -10.40 10.83 -4.48
N ARG A 151 -10.71 11.78 -3.57
CA ARG A 151 -10.93 11.48 -2.15
C ARG A 151 -12.12 10.56 -1.92
N ASN A 152 -13.17 10.64 -2.75
CA ASN A 152 -14.29 9.70 -2.67
C ASN A 152 -13.84 8.27 -2.99
N VAL A 153 -13.01 8.10 -4.02
CA VAL A 153 -12.47 6.80 -4.41
C VAL A 153 -11.53 6.25 -3.35
N LEU A 154 -10.58 7.05 -2.85
CA LEU A 154 -9.68 6.66 -1.76
C LEU A 154 -10.44 6.18 -0.53
N ARG A 155 -11.44 6.95 -0.09
CA ARG A 155 -12.29 6.58 1.06
C ARG A 155 -13.08 5.30 0.82
N PHE A 156 -13.58 5.09 -0.41
CA PHE A 156 -14.31 3.87 -0.74
C PHE A 156 -13.41 2.65 -0.57
N ILE A 157 -12.23 2.65 -1.19
CA ILE A 157 -11.29 1.53 -1.12
C ILE A 157 -10.81 1.31 0.31
N ASN A 158 -10.35 2.37 0.98
CA ASN A 158 -9.70 2.26 2.29
C ASN A 158 -10.65 1.94 3.45
N HIS A 159 -11.94 2.31 3.37
CA HIS A 159 -12.87 2.11 4.49
C HIS A 159 -13.87 0.96 4.27
N ARG A 160 -13.91 0.35 3.08
CA ARG A 160 -14.81 -0.80 2.76
C ARG A 160 -14.04 -2.09 2.45
N PRO A 161 -12.91 -2.31 3.13
CA PRO A 161 -11.85 -3.26 2.74
C PRO A 161 -11.72 -3.65 1.25
N ALA A 162 -11.99 -2.74 0.31
CA ALA A 162 -12.12 -3.06 -1.11
C ALA A 162 -10.76 -3.04 -1.83
N TYR A 163 -9.72 -3.51 -1.14
CA TYR A 163 -8.32 -3.43 -1.61
C TYR A 163 -8.05 -4.29 -2.84
N HIS A 164 -8.91 -5.27 -3.14
CA HIS A 164 -8.82 -6.03 -4.38
C HIS A 164 -8.98 -5.15 -5.62
N ILE A 165 -9.68 -4.01 -5.51
CA ILE A 165 -9.87 -3.06 -6.62
C ILE A 165 -8.52 -2.44 -7.02
N ILE A 166 -7.79 -1.88 -6.05
CA ILE A 166 -6.47 -1.31 -6.32
C ILE A 166 -5.43 -2.39 -6.61
N ALA A 167 -5.54 -3.56 -5.96
CA ALA A 167 -4.69 -4.72 -6.26
C ALA A 167 -4.91 -5.26 -7.68
N GLY A 168 -6.03 -4.95 -8.34
CA GLY A 168 -6.24 -5.22 -9.77
C GLY A 168 -5.15 -4.65 -10.67
N VAL A 169 -4.40 -3.64 -10.22
CA VAL A 169 -3.22 -3.11 -10.91
C VAL A 169 -2.14 -4.18 -11.12
N PHE A 170 -2.01 -5.19 -10.23
CA PHE A 170 -1.06 -6.31 -10.42
C PHE A 170 -1.31 -7.09 -11.72
N LYS A 171 -2.53 -7.09 -12.27
CA LYS A 171 -2.86 -7.73 -13.56
C LYS A 171 -2.11 -7.14 -14.77
N TYR A 172 -1.48 -5.97 -14.61
CA TYR A 172 -0.64 -5.35 -15.63
C TYR A 172 0.84 -5.72 -15.52
N TYR A 173 1.20 -6.52 -14.52
CA TYR A 173 2.57 -6.90 -14.21
C TYR A 173 2.73 -8.42 -14.08
N ASN A 174 3.98 -8.88 -14.12
CA ASN A 174 4.32 -10.31 -14.00
C ASN A 174 4.83 -10.66 -12.58
N PHE A 175 4.43 -9.89 -11.57
CA PHE A 175 4.81 -10.07 -10.17
C PHE A 175 3.58 -9.91 -9.25
N GLY A 176 3.70 -10.33 -7.99
CA GLY A 176 2.58 -10.33 -7.03
C GLY A 176 1.96 -11.71 -6.80
N HIS A 177 2.30 -12.69 -7.63
CA HIS A 177 1.78 -14.07 -7.53
C HIS A 177 2.46 -14.93 -6.46
N HIS A 178 3.64 -14.52 -5.93
CA HIS A 178 4.25 -15.19 -4.78
C HIS A 178 3.81 -14.58 -3.44
N ASP A 179 3.83 -13.24 -3.37
CA ASP A 179 3.33 -12.41 -2.28
C ASP A 179 2.92 -11.05 -2.86
N ALA A 180 1.86 -10.45 -2.31
CA ALA A 180 1.37 -9.13 -2.69
C ALA A 180 1.04 -8.31 -1.45
N TYR A 181 1.34 -7.01 -1.51
CA TYR A 181 1.11 -6.06 -0.41
C TYR A 181 0.54 -4.75 -0.93
N VAL A 182 -0.36 -4.15 -0.15
CA VAL A 182 -0.99 -2.85 -0.43
C VAL A 182 -0.72 -1.90 0.73
N PHE A 183 -0.19 -0.72 0.39
CA PHE A 183 0.09 0.36 1.35
C PHE A 183 -0.69 1.60 0.93
N PRO A 184 -1.83 1.90 1.57
CA PRO A 184 -2.56 3.14 1.33
C PRO A 184 -1.81 4.34 1.92
N GLU A 185 -1.87 5.47 1.22
CA GLU A 185 -1.31 6.77 1.64
C GLU A 185 0.15 6.65 2.12
N PHE A 186 1.01 6.07 1.28
CA PHE A 186 2.39 5.75 1.61
C PHE A 186 3.27 7.01 1.59
N ALA A 187 3.88 7.33 2.72
CA ALA A 187 4.78 8.47 2.85
C ALA A 187 6.13 8.21 2.16
N LEU A 188 6.49 9.11 1.24
CA LEU A 188 7.73 9.10 0.46
C LEU A 188 8.41 10.47 0.59
N GLY A 189 9.34 10.59 1.54
CA GLY A 189 9.97 11.87 1.86
C GLY A 189 8.92 12.90 2.30
N LYS A 190 8.79 13.99 1.54
CA LYS A 190 7.74 15.03 1.75
C LYS A 190 6.43 14.73 1.03
N TYR A 191 6.40 13.72 0.17
CA TYR A 191 5.25 13.34 -0.64
C TYR A 191 4.47 12.21 0.02
N ILE A 192 3.21 12.05 -0.39
CA ILE A 192 2.37 10.92 -0.02
C ILE A 192 1.83 10.34 -1.32
N ALA A 193 2.16 9.10 -1.63
CA ALA A 193 1.57 8.38 -2.74
C ALA A 193 0.25 7.77 -2.30
N ASP A 194 -0.78 7.81 -3.14
CA ASP A 194 -2.09 7.23 -2.81
C ASP A 194 -1.99 5.75 -2.47
N TYR A 195 -1.22 5.01 -3.27
CA TYR A 195 -0.85 3.64 -2.94
C TYR A 195 0.58 3.30 -3.34
N LEU A 196 1.22 2.51 -2.49
CA LEU A 196 2.36 1.68 -2.86
C LEU A 196 1.88 0.22 -2.91
N LEU A 197 2.05 -0.42 -4.05
CA LEU A 197 1.84 -1.86 -4.23
C LEU A 197 3.20 -2.54 -4.30
N ILE A 198 3.36 -3.65 -3.57
CA ILE A 198 4.60 -4.42 -3.60
C ILE A 198 4.27 -5.85 -3.97
N GLY A 199 4.87 -6.33 -5.05
CA GLY A 199 4.66 -7.70 -5.52
C GLY A 199 5.96 -8.47 -5.58
N LYS A 200 5.88 -9.76 -5.31
CA LYS A 200 6.99 -10.69 -5.41
C LYS A 200 6.83 -11.61 -6.61
N SER A 201 7.92 -11.79 -7.35
CA SER A 201 8.10 -12.83 -8.37
C SER A 201 9.32 -13.69 -8.02
N SER A 202 9.68 -14.62 -8.90
CA SER A 202 10.97 -15.33 -8.82
C SER A 202 12.18 -14.38 -8.92
N GLY A 203 12.00 -13.19 -9.52
CA GLY A 203 13.02 -12.14 -9.65
C GLY A 203 13.19 -11.25 -8.42
N GLY A 204 12.44 -11.49 -7.35
CA GLY A 204 12.46 -10.69 -6.12
C GLY A 204 11.25 -9.76 -5.99
N TYR A 205 11.41 -8.70 -5.21
CA TYR A 205 10.36 -7.70 -4.98
C TYR A 205 10.43 -6.56 -5.99
N GLU A 206 9.25 -6.10 -6.39
CA GLU A 206 9.04 -4.96 -7.28
C GLU A 206 7.94 -4.06 -6.69
N PHE A 207 8.00 -2.78 -7.03
CA PHE A 207 7.24 -1.70 -6.40
C PHE A 207 6.42 -0.96 -7.46
N VAL A 208 5.14 -0.72 -7.20
CA VAL A 208 4.27 0.10 -8.05
C VAL A 208 3.72 1.25 -7.22
N PHE A 209 4.12 2.47 -7.54
CA PHE A 209 3.52 3.67 -6.98
C PHE A 209 2.31 4.06 -7.83
N VAL A 210 1.14 4.19 -7.21
CA VAL A 210 -0.10 4.53 -7.89
C VAL A 210 -0.57 5.89 -7.42
N GLU A 211 -0.83 6.77 -8.37
CA GLU A 211 -1.50 8.05 -8.19
C GLU A 211 -2.92 7.96 -8.74
N LEU A 212 -3.90 8.32 -7.93
CA LEU A 212 -5.29 8.47 -8.33
C LEU A 212 -5.56 9.94 -8.61
N GLU A 213 -6.26 10.19 -9.70
CA GLU A 213 -6.70 11.54 -10.09
C GLU A 213 -8.21 11.54 -10.30
N HIS A 214 -8.81 12.69 -10.61
CA HIS A 214 -10.27 12.78 -10.77
C HIS A 214 -10.83 11.79 -11.82
N PRO A 215 -11.93 11.06 -11.49
CA PRO A 215 -12.67 10.27 -12.49
C PRO A 215 -13.38 11.12 -13.54
N ASN A 216 -13.85 12.31 -13.17
CA ASN A 216 -14.67 13.18 -14.03
C ASN A 216 -13.96 14.52 -14.34
N GLY A 217 -12.65 14.47 -14.56
CA GLY A 217 -11.80 15.65 -14.79
C GLY A 217 -11.64 16.05 -16.26
N ARG A 218 -10.84 17.08 -16.51
CA ARG A 218 -10.31 17.36 -17.86
C ARG A 218 -9.20 16.37 -18.17
N THR A 219 -9.59 15.11 -18.31
CA THR A 219 -8.71 13.95 -18.45
C THR A 219 -7.91 14.03 -19.74
N THR A 220 -8.58 14.25 -20.87
CA THR A 220 -7.97 14.38 -22.19
C THR A 220 -8.41 15.68 -22.88
N LEU A 221 -7.59 16.15 -23.81
CA LEU A 221 -7.94 17.23 -24.73
C LEU A 221 -8.80 16.67 -25.87
N LYS A 222 -9.51 17.55 -26.60
CA LYS A 222 -10.25 17.15 -27.82
C LYS A 222 -9.39 16.44 -28.87
N SER A 223 -8.07 16.68 -28.86
CA SER A 223 -7.08 16.02 -29.72
C SER A 223 -6.71 14.60 -29.26
N GLY A 224 -7.18 14.15 -28.10
CA GLY A 224 -6.82 12.88 -27.46
C GLY A 224 -5.54 12.91 -26.63
N HIS A 225 -4.80 14.02 -26.64
CA HIS A 225 -3.62 14.20 -25.78
C HIS A 225 -4.00 14.42 -24.32
N GLU A 226 -3.03 14.25 -23.43
CA GLU A 226 -3.23 14.41 -21.98
C GLU A 226 -3.77 15.79 -21.61
N GLY A 227 -4.88 15.77 -20.89
CA GLY A 227 -5.48 16.94 -20.28
C GLY A 227 -4.82 17.29 -18.94
N GLU A 228 -5.42 18.24 -18.25
CA GLU A 228 -4.87 18.79 -17.00
C GLU A 228 -4.77 17.71 -15.91
N THR A 229 -5.79 16.87 -15.77
CA THR A 229 -5.87 15.83 -14.75
C THR A 229 -4.72 14.82 -14.89
N PHE A 230 -4.50 14.28 -16.10
CA PHE A 230 -3.37 13.35 -16.30
C PHE A 230 -2.01 13.98 -16.10
N ARG A 231 -1.84 15.23 -16.53
CA ARG A 231 -0.56 15.93 -16.41
C ARG A 231 -0.19 16.16 -14.95
N LYS A 232 -1.16 16.48 -14.08
CA LYS A 232 -0.95 16.64 -12.64
C LYS A 232 -0.38 15.35 -12.03
N GLY A 233 -1.08 14.22 -12.16
CA GLY A 233 -0.59 12.95 -11.64
C GLY A 233 0.75 12.51 -12.23
N THR A 234 0.99 12.81 -13.51
CA THR A 234 2.30 12.57 -14.14
C THR A 234 3.40 13.40 -13.50
N TYR A 235 3.16 14.68 -13.20
CA TYR A 235 4.14 15.52 -12.51
C TYR A 235 4.42 15.04 -11.09
N GLN A 236 3.40 14.57 -10.37
CA GLN A 236 3.60 13.94 -9.06
C GLN A 236 4.52 12.73 -9.16
N ILE A 237 4.33 11.86 -10.15
CA ILE A 237 5.23 10.72 -10.39
C ILE A 237 6.67 11.15 -10.68
N TYR A 238 6.88 12.21 -11.47
CA TYR A 238 8.24 12.70 -11.73
C TYR A 238 8.92 13.20 -10.46
N ASP A 239 8.16 13.91 -9.61
CA ASP A 239 8.61 14.35 -8.31
C ASP A 239 8.98 13.16 -7.40
N TRP A 240 8.15 12.11 -7.38
CA TRP A 240 8.43 10.89 -6.62
C TRP A 240 9.65 10.14 -7.13
N LYS A 241 9.82 10.02 -8.45
CA LYS A 241 11.00 9.42 -9.07
C LYS A 241 12.27 10.12 -8.62
N ALA A 242 12.28 11.46 -8.72
CA ALA A 242 13.42 12.25 -8.29
C ALA A 242 13.72 12.08 -6.79
N GLU A 243 12.68 12.02 -5.94
CA GLU A 243 12.83 11.80 -4.50
C GLU A 243 13.37 10.40 -4.18
N ILE A 244 12.89 9.35 -4.86
CA ILE A 244 13.37 7.98 -4.70
C ILE A 244 14.82 7.87 -5.16
N GLU A 245 15.16 8.41 -6.33
CA GLU A 245 16.51 8.37 -6.89
C GLU A 245 17.52 9.10 -5.99
N ALA A 246 17.15 10.26 -5.46
CA ALA A 246 18.03 11.06 -4.61
C ALA A 246 18.13 10.52 -3.16
N HIS A 247 17.04 9.99 -2.61
CA HIS A 247 16.91 9.72 -1.18
C HIS A 247 16.40 8.31 -0.86
N PHE A 248 16.63 7.32 -1.73
CA PHE A 248 16.10 5.95 -1.61
C PHE A 248 16.16 5.39 -0.18
N SER A 249 17.35 5.38 0.43
CA SER A 249 17.54 4.80 1.76
C SER A 249 16.66 5.49 2.81
N ALA A 250 16.56 6.83 2.78
CA ALA A 250 15.72 7.58 3.71
C ALA A 250 14.22 7.36 3.45
N SER A 251 13.84 7.37 2.16
CA SER A 251 12.48 7.11 1.68
C SER A 251 11.94 5.75 2.10
N PHE A 252 12.81 4.73 2.17
CA PHE A 252 12.43 3.36 2.51
C PHE A 252 12.67 2.98 3.99
N VAL A 253 13.22 3.87 4.84
CA VAL A 253 13.20 3.63 6.30
C VAL A 253 11.77 3.54 6.82
N THR A 254 10.81 4.27 6.22
CA THR A 254 9.41 4.24 6.66
C THR A 254 8.81 2.84 6.53
N ILE A 255 9.24 2.04 5.54
CA ILE A 255 8.69 0.72 5.28
C ILE A 255 9.00 -0.28 6.39
N THR A 256 10.11 -0.09 7.12
CA THR A 256 10.49 -1.01 8.20
C THR A 256 9.49 -0.98 9.35
N LYS A 257 8.72 0.10 9.51
CA LYS A 257 7.67 0.23 10.53
C LYS A 257 6.50 -0.71 10.30
N TYR A 258 6.32 -1.21 9.07
CA TYR A 258 5.24 -2.11 8.67
C TYR A 258 5.63 -3.59 8.79
N SER A 259 6.89 -3.87 9.14
CA SER A 259 7.42 -5.22 9.24
C SER A 259 7.70 -5.61 10.68
N ASN A 260 7.47 -6.88 11.01
CA ASN A 260 7.95 -7.50 12.25
C ASN A 260 9.24 -8.31 12.04
N LYS A 261 9.86 -8.22 10.85
CA LYS A 261 11.09 -8.96 10.52
C LYS A 261 12.33 -8.17 10.96
N SER A 262 13.35 -8.91 11.39
CA SER A 262 14.64 -8.33 11.82
C SER A 262 15.41 -7.67 10.67
N SER A 263 15.15 -8.09 9.43
CA SER A 263 15.78 -7.60 8.23
C SER A 263 14.85 -7.76 7.04
N LEU A 264 14.87 -6.78 6.14
CA LEU A 264 14.18 -6.87 4.85
C LEU A 264 15.14 -7.42 3.77
N PRO A 265 14.60 -8.01 2.69
CA PRO A 265 15.37 -8.36 1.50
C PRO A 265 16.14 -7.16 0.93
N LYS A 266 17.20 -7.44 0.16
CA LYS A 266 18.10 -6.40 -0.36
C LYS A 266 17.39 -5.36 -1.24
N GLU A 267 16.30 -5.74 -1.91
CA GLU A 267 15.49 -4.86 -2.76
C GLU A 267 14.90 -3.66 -1.99
N PHE A 268 14.85 -3.74 -0.66
CA PHE A 268 14.39 -2.66 0.22
C PHE A 268 15.51 -1.76 0.74
N SER A 269 16.78 -2.12 0.47
CA SER A 269 17.98 -1.38 0.92
C SER A 269 18.92 -0.98 -0.21
N GLU A 270 18.82 -1.64 -1.37
CA GLU A 270 19.60 -1.37 -2.58
C GLU A 270 18.67 -0.83 -3.67
N TYR A 271 18.92 0.40 -4.12
CA TYR A 271 18.15 1.01 -5.18
C TYR A 271 18.46 0.36 -6.52
N ASP A 272 17.42 -0.10 -7.22
CA ASP A 272 17.47 -0.62 -8.57
C ASP A 272 16.24 -0.10 -9.31
N SER A 273 16.43 0.91 -10.15
CA SER A 273 15.35 1.59 -10.86
C SER A 273 14.47 0.65 -11.69
N SER A 274 14.98 -0.50 -12.12
CA SER A 274 14.22 -1.49 -12.89
C SER A 274 13.07 -2.15 -12.12
N ARG A 275 13.10 -2.05 -10.78
CA ARG A 275 12.07 -2.60 -9.88
C ARG A 275 10.97 -1.60 -9.52
N PHE A 276 11.09 -0.36 -9.97
CA PHE A 276 10.18 0.73 -9.62
C PHE A 276 9.31 1.10 -10.80
N HIS A 277 8.02 0.83 -10.65
CA HIS A 277 6.98 1.09 -11.61
C HIS A 277 6.02 2.14 -11.07
N TYR A 278 5.32 2.80 -11.99
CA TYR A 278 4.46 3.93 -11.65
C TYR A 278 3.17 3.84 -12.44
N ALA A 279 2.05 4.18 -11.82
CA ALA A 279 0.76 4.22 -12.47
C ALA A 279 0.00 5.50 -12.15
N VAL A 280 -0.69 6.06 -13.15
CA VAL A 280 -1.69 7.12 -12.96
C VAL A 280 -3.03 6.57 -13.36
N VAL A 281 -4.03 6.71 -12.49
CA VAL A 281 -5.42 6.37 -12.79
C VAL A 281 -6.23 7.66 -12.87
N ALA A 282 -6.74 8.00 -14.05
CA ALA A 282 -7.59 9.18 -14.20
C ALA A 282 -8.64 8.99 -15.28
N GLY A 283 -9.76 9.69 -15.13
CA GLY A 283 -10.83 9.67 -16.11
C GLY A 283 -11.55 8.33 -16.26
N LEU A 284 -12.47 8.31 -17.22
CA LEU A 284 -13.24 7.15 -17.62
C LEU A 284 -12.82 6.66 -19.00
N ARG A 285 -13.27 5.46 -19.37
CA ARG A 285 -13.01 4.85 -20.68
C ARG A 285 -13.43 5.75 -21.83
N GLU A 286 -14.52 6.49 -21.67
CA GLU A 286 -15.04 7.42 -22.68
C GLU A 286 -14.15 8.64 -22.91
N ASP A 287 -13.28 9.00 -21.96
CA ASP A 287 -12.29 10.06 -22.12
C ASP A 287 -11.16 9.66 -23.08
N TYR A 288 -10.99 8.36 -23.33
CA TYR A 288 -9.89 7.80 -24.10
C TYR A 288 -10.27 7.57 -25.56
N ASN A 289 -9.37 7.97 -26.45
CA ASN A 289 -9.45 7.64 -27.87
C ASN A 289 -8.14 7.01 -28.38
N GLU A 290 -8.08 6.69 -29.68
CA GLU A 290 -6.90 6.06 -30.28
C GLU A 290 -5.60 6.86 -30.08
N ALA A 291 -5.66 8.19 -30.10
CA ALA A 291 -4.49 9.02 -29.83
C ALA A 291 -4.06 8.88 -28.35
N THR A 292 -5.01 8.90 -27.41
CA THR A 292 -4.75 8.67 -25.98
C THR A 292 -4.13 7.29 -25.74
N TYR A 293 -4.67 6.24 -26.35
CA TYR A 293 -4.13 4.89 -26.22
C TYR A 293 -2.73 4.75 -26.81
N ARG A 294 -2.43 5.45 -27.90
CA ARG A 294 -1.07 5.52 -28.45
C ARG A 294 -0.12 6.21 -27.49
N ASP A 295 -0.51 7.35 -26.93
CA ASP A 295 0.30 8.09 -25.97
C ASP A 295 0.56 7.25 -24.70
N ARG A 296 -0.46 6.53 -24.20
CA ARG A 296 -0.33 5.54 -23.12
C ARG A 296 0.75 4.49 -23.42
N ARG A 297 0.70 3.86 -24.60
CA ARG A 297 1.71 2.83 -24.99
C ARG A 297 3.12 3.43 -25.05
N ASN A 298 3.26 4.64 -25.56
CA ASN A 298 4.54 5.35 -25.59
C ASN A 298 5.03 5.66 -24.18
N LYS A 299 4.14 6.09 -23.27
CA LYS A 299 4.50 6.44 -21.90
C LYS A 299 4.99 5.25 -21.09
N VAL A 300 4.35 4.09 -21.24
CA VAL A 300 4.81 2.84 -20.62
C VAL A 300 6.23 2.52 -21.08
N THR A 301 6.50 2.58 -22.38
CA THR A 301 7.81 2.17 -22.94
C THR A 301 8.93 3.20 -22.72
N GLN A 302 8.61 4.50 -22.77
CA GLN A 302 9.62 5.57 -22.72
C GLN A 302 9.83 6.13 -21.32
N GLN A 303 8.81 6.05 -20.46
CA GLN A 303 8.83 6.70 -19.14
C GLN A 303 8.56 5.72 -18.01
N ASN A 304 8.26 4.44 -18.28
CA ASN A 304 7.84 3.48 -17.27
C ASN A 304 6.67 3.99 -16.42
N ILE A 305 5.65 4.57 -17.07
CA ILE A 305 4.42 5.03 -16.43
C ILE A 305 3.22 4.37 -17.10
N LEU A 306 2.49 3.58 -16.33
CA LEU A 306 1.24 2.96 -16.72
C LEU A 306 0.08 3.95 -16.53
N THR A 307 -0.51 4.41 -17.63
CA THR A 307 -1.74 5.21 -17.57
C THR A 307 -2.96 4.30 -17.63
N LEU A 308 -3.91 4.50 -16.72
CA LEU A 308 -5.18 3.78 -16.63
C LEU A 308 -6.35 4.77 -16.52
N HIS A 309 -7.54 4.33 -16.93
CA HIS A 309 -8.80 4.95 -16.52
C HIS A 309 -9.47 4.10 -15.42
N TYR A 310 -10.44 4.66 -14.70
CA TYR A 310 -11.07 3.94 -13.60
C TYR A 310 -11.81 2.66 -14.03
N ASP A 311 -12.37 2.62 -15.24
CA ASP A 311 -12.96 1.36 -15.72
C ASP A 311 -11.92 0.25 -15.87
N ASN A 312 -10.63 0.57 -16.08
CA ASN A 312 -9.59 -0.46 -16.06
C ASN A 312 -9.47 -1.09 -14.68
N LEU A 313 -9.54 -0.30 -13.60
CA LEU A 313 -9.52 -0.83 -12.24
C LEU A 313 -10.76 -1.69 -11.98
N TYR A 314 -11.94 -1.23 -12.39
CA TYR A 314 -13.18 -2.00 -12.29
C TYR A 314 -13.10 -3.33 -13.06
N ASP A 315 -12.70 -3.29 -14.33
CA ASP A 315 -12.55 -4.49 -15.17
C ASP A 315 -11.61 -5.50 -14.51
N LYS A 316 -10.46 -5.03 -13.98
CA LYS A 316 -9.50 -5.91 -13.29
C LYS A 316 -10.02 -6.41 -11.94
N ALA A 317 -10.77 -5.61 -11.21
CA ALA A 317 -11.42 -6.05 -9.97
C ALA A 317 -12.45 -7.16 -10.22
N CYS A 318 -13.21 -7.07 -11.31
CA CYS A 318 -14.14 -8.13 -11.73
C CYS A 318 -13.41 -9.39 -12.20
N GLU A 319 -12.31 -9.26 -12.96
CA GLU A 319 -11.48 -10.41 -13.37
C GLU A 319 -10.96 -11.20 -12.15
N LEU A 320 -10.67 -10.51 -11.04
CA LEU A 320 -10.15 -11.13 -9.82
C LEU A 320 -11.15 -12.05 -9.11
N GLU A 321 -12.46 -11.92 -9.35
CA GLU A 321 -13.48 -12.79 -8.74
C GLU A 321 -13.25 -14.27 -9.07
N THR A 322 -12.70 -14.55 -10.25
CA THR A 322 -12.46 -15.92 -10.74
C THR A 322 -10.97 -16.23 -10.96
N ALA A 323 -10.08 -15.26 -10.74
CA ALA A 323 -8.66 -15.44 -10.96
C ALA A 323 -8.01 -16.37 -9.91
N GLN A 324 -6.94 -17.05 -10.30
CA GLN A 324 -6.17 -17.91 -9.38
C GLN A 324 -5.16 -17.13 -8.53
N SER A 325 -4.68 -16.00 -9.07
CA SER A 325 -3.74 -15.07 -8.44
C SER A 325 -4.03 -13.64 -8.91
N PHE A 326 -3.46 -12.69 -8.18
CA PHE A 326 -3.26 -11.33 -8.68
C PHE A 326 -2.43 -11.32 -9.97
#